data_AF-A0A3P7VXG7-F1
#
_entry.id   AF-A0A3P7VXG7-F1
#
_cell.length_a   1.000
_cell.length_b   1.000
_cell.length_c   1.000
_cell.angle_alpha   90.00
_cell.angle_beta   90.00
_cell.angle_gamma   90.00
#
_symmetry.space_group_name_H-M   'P 1'
#
loop_
_entity.id
_entity.type
_entity.pdbx_description
1 polymer ?
#
loop_
_entity_poly.entity_id
_entity_poly.type
_entity_poly.pdbx_seq_one_letter_code
_entity_poly.pdbx_strand_id
1 'polypeptide(L)'
;MWKSSCLVCERTLLFEISVINVLKAEKESRAIFDDEAKYTNSNNPFNDPNLTSTFIWNKKLASEGKANLSLKQIEKMNRDRTLKNLAEMEELKKNREARDAAREDLEMIRRDEERRHNSDWHATEEGFLLSQAKLRTKIRLKEGRAKPIDYLARYISYDNEKVESKEDEEFELVDPITYLKGLKIRDLEDLLEDIKVYRRIDPVDNSVWWTDFCTIVRHEIRKLSNDINSANARESVHNSVQSDVTRLFKVSAVLLVQKKAILRKVFFGEHLMIVL
;
A
#
# COMPACT_ATOMS: atom_id res chain seq x y z
N MET A 1 33.61 -52.08 -71.17
CA MET A 1 33.09 -53.04 -70.17
C MET A 1 33.17 -52.56 -68.70
N TRP A 2 33.65 -51.35 -68.38
CA TRP A 2 33.90 -50.93 -66.97
C TRP A 2 32.92 -49.87 -66.39
N LYS A 3 31.90 -49.40 -67.14
CA LYS A 3 30.94 -48.41 -66.64
C LYS A 3 29.78 -49.01 -65.83
N SER A 4 29.43 -50.28 -66.05
CA SER A 4 28.31 -50.94 -65.35
C SER A 4 28.65 -51.35 -63.91
N SER A 5 29.93 -51.53 -63.56
CA SER A 5 30.35 -51.91 -62.20
C SER A 5 30.33 -50.74 -61.20
N CYS A 6 30.40 -49.49 -61.66
CA CYS A 6 30.44 -48.29 -60.80
C CYS A 6 29.04 -47.93 -60.26
N LEU A 7 28.01 -47.99 -61.11
CA LEU A 7 26.62 -47.71 -60.75
C LEU A 7 26.02 -48.75 -59.79
N VAL A 8 26.45 -50.02 -59.89
CA VAL A 8 26.04 -51.07 -58.94
C VAL A 8 26.61 -50.77 -57.55
N CYS A 9 27.85 -50.27 -57.47
CA CYS A 9 28.54 -49.95 -56.22
C CYS A 9 27.92 -48.75 -55.47
N GLU A 10 27.58 -47.66 -56.18
CA GLU A 10 26.89 -46.49 -55.59
C GLU A 10 25.48 -46.85 -55.09
N ARG A 11 24.75 -47.68 -55.82
CA ARG A 11 23.39 -48.09 -55.44
C ARG A 11 23.38 -49.02 -54.23
N THR A 12 24.39 -49.87 -54.07
CA THR A 12 24.60 -50.64 -52.84
C THR A 12 25.00 -49.76 -51.67
N LEU A 13 25.87 -48.76 -51.86
CA LEU A 13 26.26 -47.84 -50.79
C LEU A 13 25.09 -47.00 -50.29
N LEU A 14 24.24 -46.48 -51.18
CA LEU A 14 23.02 -45.77 -50.79
C LEU A 14 22.02 -46.68 -50.05
N PHE A 15 21.93 -47.95 -50.44
CA PHE A 15 21.10 -48.93 -49.73
C PHE A 15 21.65 -49.20 -48.32
N GLU A 16 22.96 -49.40 -48.17
CA GLU A 16 23.60 -49.60 -46.87
C GLU A 16 23.45 -48.38 -45.96
N ILE A 17 23.65 -47.16 -46.48
CA ILE A 17 23.44 -45.91 -45.73
C ILE A 17 21.99 -45.77 -45.28
N SER A 18 21.03 -46.10 -46.14
CA SER A 18 19.60 -46.11 -45.79
C SER A 18 19.30 -47.12 -44.68
N VAL A 19 19.88 -48.32 -44.73
CA VAL A 19 19.71 -49.36 -43.71
C VAL A 19 20.33 -48.90 -42.38
N ILE A 20 21.52 -48.31 -42.41
CA ILE A 20 22.20 -47.76 -41.22
C ILE A 20 21.36 -46.65 -40.57
N ASN A 21 20.78 -45.74 -41.36
CA ASN A 21 19.94 -44.67 -40.86
C ASN A 21 18.64 -45.20 -40.22
N VAL A 22 18.03 -46.23 -40.81
CA VAL A 22 16.84 -46.89 -40.23
C VAL A 22 17.18 -47.57 -38.90
N LEU A 23 18.32 -48.27 -38.82
CA LEU A 23 18.76 -48.91 -37.59
C LEU A 23 19.11 -47.88 -36.50
N LYS A 24 19.66 -46.72 -36.89
CA LYS A 24 19.94 -45.61 -35.97
C LYS A 24 18.65 -45.00 -35.43
N ALA A 25 17.66 -44.73 -36.29
CA ALA A 25 16.35 -44.24 -35.86
C ALA A 25 15.61 -45.25 -34.97
N GLU A 26 15.71 -46.56 -35.24
CA GLU A 26 15.15 -47.60 -34.36
C GLU A 26 15.81 -47.63 -32.98
N LYS A 27 17.12 -47.37 -32.88
CA LYS A 27 17.83 -47.25 -31.60
C LYS A 27 17.43 -45.99 -30.83
N GLU A 28 17.36 -44.84 -31.50
CA GLU A 28 16.98 -43.56 -30.90
C GLU A 28 15.53 -43.60 -30.38
N SER A 29 14.60 -44.16 -31.16
CA SER A 29 13.22 -44.38 -30.72
C SER A 29 13.11 -45.31 -29.51
N ARG A 30 13.96 -46.34 -29.43
CA ARG A 30 14.00 -47.28 -28.30
C ARG A 30 14.56 -46.61 -27.04
N ALA A 31 15.53 -45.70 -27.20
CA ALA A 31 16.09 -44.91 -26.10
C ALA A 31 15.08 -43.89 -25.56
N ILE A 32 14.32 -43.20 -26.43
CA ILE A 32 13.26 -42.24 -26.00
C ILE A 32 12.20 -42.94 -25.14
N PHE A 33 11.82 -44.16 -25.50
CA PHE A 33 10.85 -44.95 -24.71
C PHE A 33 11.42 -45.38 -23.35
N ASP A 34 12.71 -45.70 -23.28
CA ASP A 34 13.39 -46.13 -22.06
C ASP A 34 13.62 -44.94 -21.10
N ASP A 35 13.88 -43.74 -21.63
CA ASP A 35 14.04 -42.50 -20.84
C ASP A 35 12.71 -42.01 -20.21
N GLU A 36 11.57 -42.24 -20.87
CA GLU A 36 10.24 -41.94 -20.32
C GLU A 36 9.79 -42.99 -19.27
N ALA A 37 10.38 -44.19 -19.31
CA ALA A 37 10.06 -45.27 -18.39
C ALA A 37 10.73 -45.04 -17.01
N LYS A 38 9.92 -44.82 -15.98
CA LYS A 38 10.40 -44.60 -14.60
C LYS A 38 11.10 -45.81 -13.96
N TYR A 39 11.02 -46.99 -14.58
CA TYR A 39 11.59 -48.23 -14.07
C TYR A 39 12.32 -48.97 -15.18
N THR A 40 13.57 -49.33 -14.89
CA THR A 40 14.43 -50.15 -15.75
C THR A 40 14.58 -51.56 -15.16
N ASN A 41 15.13 -52.51 -15.92
CA ASN A 41 15.36 -53.88 -15.42
C ASN A 41 16.24 -53.93 -14.16
N SER A 42 17.09 -52.93 -13.94
CA SER A 42 17.97 -52.83 -12.77
C SER A 42 17.36 -52.08 -11.59
N ASN A 43 16.33 -51.26 -11.81
CA ASN A 43 15.64 -50.47 -10.78
C ASN A 43 14.18 -50.90 -10.61
N ASN A 44 13.92 -52.22 -10.71
CA ASN A 44 12.57 -52.77 -10.68
C ASN A 44 12.12 -53.13 -9.25
N PRO A 45 11.12 -52.46 -8.67
CA PRO A 45 10.61 -52.75 -7.33
C PRO A 45 9.87 -54.09 -7.21
N PHE A 46 9.52 -54.73 -8.33
CA PHE A 46 8.82 -56.02 -8.37
C PHE A 46 9.74 -57.24 -8.54
N ASN A 47 11.06 -57.02 -8.55
CA ASN A 47 12.06 -58.07 -8.65
C ASN A 47 11.87 -59.01 -9.87
N ASP A 48 11.30 -58.49 -10.96
CA ASP A 48 11.17 -59.18 -12.25
C ASP A 48 12.43 -58.92 -13.10
N PRO A 49 13.16 -59.96 -13.54
CA PRO A 49 14.37 -59.83 -14.36
C PRO A 49 14.14 -59.25 -15.77
N ASN A 50 12.90 -59.30 -16.29
CA ASN A 50 12.59 -58.98 -17.70
C ASN A 50 11.52 -57.90 -17.84
N LEU A 51 11.53 -56.88 -16.97
CA LEU A 51 10.54 -55.79 -16.98
C LEU A 51 10.44 -55.05 -18.33
N THR A 52 11.54 -54.84 -19.02
CA THR A 52 11.58 -54.14 -20.32
C THR A 52 11.20 -55.04 -21.49
N SER A 53 10.92 -56.33 -21.26
CA SER A 53 10.48 -57.24 -22.32
C SER A 53 9.05 -56.91 -22.74
N THR A 54 8.80 -56.88 -24.05
CA THR A 54 7.47 -56.55 -24.57
C THR A 54 6.51 -57.71 -24.31
N PHE A 55 5.53 -57.49 -23.42
CA PHE A 55 4.47 -58.46 -23.17
C PHE A 55 3.59 -58.65 -24.42
N ILE A 56 3.34 -59.92 -24.78
CA ILE A 56 2.57 -60.27 -25.98
C ILE A 56 1.38 -61.13 -25.60
N TRP A 57 0.19 -60.62 -25.94
CA TRP A 57 -1.04 -61.33 -25.72
C TRP A 57 -1.36 -62.25 -26.92
N ASN A 58 -0.75 -63.43 -26.94
CA ASN A 58 -0.87 -64.40 -28.05
C ASN A 58 -2.33 -64.71 -28.43
N LYS A 59 -3.21 -64.91 -27.44
CA LYS A 59 -4.65 -65.16 -27.67
C LYS A 59 -5.37 -63.97 -28.33
N LYS A 60 -4.99 -62.74 -27.98
CA LYS A 60 -5.53 -61.51 -28.58
C LYS A 60 -5.05 -61.33 -30.02
N LEU A 61 -3.76 -61.58 -30.27
CA LEU A 61 -3.20 -61.56 -31.63
C LEU A 61 -3.86 -62.60 -32.54
N ALA A 62 -4.17 -63.79 -32.02
CA ALA A 62 -4.92 -64.80 -32.75
C ALA A 62 -6.36 -64.36 -33.06
N SER A 63 -7.04 -63.73 -32.10
CA SER A 63 -8.38 -63.18 -32.31
C SER A 63 -8.41 -62.00 -33.30
N GLU A 64 -7.35 -61.21 -33.39
CA GLU A 64 -7.21 -60.10 -34.35
C GLU A 64 -6.71 -60.54 -35.74
N GLY A 65 -6.52 -61.85 -35.98
CA GLY A 65 -6.03 -62.38 -37.25
C GLY A 65 -4.53 -62.12 -37.50
N LYS A 66 -3.79 -61.73 -36.47
CA LYS A 66 -2.37 -61.35 -36.51
C LYS A 66 -1.43 -62.43 -35.96
N ALA A 67 -1.91 -63.66 -35.81
CA ALA A 67 -1.14 -64.79 -35.27
C ALA A 67 0.16 -65.09 -36.04
N ASN A 68 0.19 -64.80 -37.34
CA ASN A 68 1.32 -65.13 -38.22
C ASN A 68 2.40 -64.03 -38.31
N LEU A 69 2.26 -62.92 -37.57
CA LEU A 69 3.22 -61.83 -37.60
C LEU A 69 4.45 -62.15 -36.74
N SER A 70 5.63 -61.74 -37.24
CA SER A 70 6.89 -61.90 -36.49
C SER A 70 6.88 -61.06 -35.22
N LEU A 71 7.53 -61.57 -34.16
CA LEU A 71 7.78 -60.87 -32.90
C LEU A 71 8.29 -59.44 -33.12
N LYS A 72 9.21 -59.26 -34.07
CA LYS A 72 9.80 -57.96 -34.43
C LYS A 72 8.77 -57.00 -35.05
N GLN A 73 7.80 -57.51 -35.79
CA GLN A 73 6.73 -56.70 -36.40
C GLN A 73 5.69 -56.27 -35.34
N ILE A 74 5.39 -57.13 -34.36
CA ILE A 74 4.48 -56.81 -33.25
C ILE A 74 5.11 -55.74 -32.34
N GLU A 75 6.39 -55.89 -31.99
CA GLU A 75 7.13 -54.90 -31.19
C GLU A 75 7.17 -53.54 -31.91
N LYS A 76 7.37 -53.53 -33.24
CA LYS A 76 7.32 -52.30 -34.05
C LYS A 76 5.94 -51.65 -34.03
N MET A 77 4.87 -52.42 -34.24
CA MET A 77 3.50 -51.90 -34.22
C MET A 77 3.09 -51.34 -32.85
N ASN A 78 3.52 -51.99 -31.76
CA ASN A 78 3.30 -51.50 -30.40
C ASN A 78 4.07 -50.20 -30.15
N ARG A 79 5.33 -50.12 -30.57
CA ARG A 79 6.14 -48.88 -30.49
C ARG A 79 5.52 -47.73 -31.27
N ASP A 80 5.04 -47.99 -32.49
CA ASP A 80 4.38 -46.97 -33.31
C ASP A 80 3.09 -46.47 -32.64
N ARG A 81 2.34 -47.36 -31.97
CA ARG A 81 1.14 -47.00 -31.21
C ARG A 81 1.48 -46.17 -29.97
N THR A 82 2.51 -46.53 -29.21
CA THR A 82 2.93 -45.77 -28.03
C THR A 82 3.44 -44.39 -28.41
N LEU A 83 4.19 -44.29 -29.52
CA LEU A 83 4.69 -43.01 -30.03
C LEU A 83 3.54 -42.09 -30.46
N LYS A 84 2.52 -42.62 -31.15
CA LYS A 84 1.31 -41.87 -31.49
C LYS A 84 0.55 -41.40 -30.25
N ASN A 85 0.35 -42.28 -29.28
CA ASN A 85 -0.30 -41.90 -28.01
C ASN A 85 0.48 -40.81 -27.28
N LEU A 86 1.82 -40.87 -27.27
CA LEU A 86 2.66 -39.86 -26.62
C LEU A 86 2.56 -38.51 -27.33
N ALA A 87 2.58 -38.49 -28.66
CA ALA A 87 2.36 -37.27 -29.45
C ALA A 87 0.96 -36.67 -29.22
N GLU A 88 -0.09 -37.50 -29.18
CA GLU A 88 -1.46 -37.07 -28.85
C GLU A 88 -1.52 -36.48 -27.43
N MET A 89 -0.84 -37.10 -26.46
CA MET A 89 -0.78 -36.59 -25.08
C MET A 89 -0.02 -35.26 -24.97
N GLU A 90 1.06 -35.10 -25.72
CA GLU A 90 1.81 -33.85 -25.78
C GLU A 90 0.98 -32.72 -26.39
N GLU A 91 0.25 -32.99 -27.47
CA GLU A 91 -0.66 -32.02 -28.10
C GLU A 91 -1.80 -31.62 -27.13
N LEU A 92 -2.38 -32.59 -26.42
CA LEU A 92 -3.39 -32.32 -25.39
C LEU A 92 -2.83 -31.48 -24.24
N LYS A 93 -1.59 -31.75 -23.80
CA LYS A 93 -0.90 -30.97 -22.77
C LYS A 93 -0.68 -29.53 -23.23
N LYS A 94 -0.13 -29.33 -24.43
CA LYS A 94 0.09 -28.01 -25.03
C LYS A 94 -1.22 -27.22 -25.17
N ASN A 95 -2.31 -27.88 -25.55
CA ASN A 95 -3.62 -27.23 -25.66
C ASN A 95 -4.17 -26.81 -24.29
N ARG A 96 -3.99 -27.63 -23.24
CA ARG A 96 -4.35 -27.25 -21.87
C ARG A 96 -3.54 -26.04 -21.39
N GLU A 97 -2.22 -26.09 -21.56
CA GLU A 97 -1.32 -24.99 -21.20
C GLU A 97 -1.67 -23.70 -21.95
N ALA A 98 -1.98 -23.78 -23.25
CA ALA A 98 -2.41 -22.62 -24.03
C ALA A 98 -3.75 -22.03 -23.54
N ARG A 99 -4.71 -22.89 -23.12
CA ARG A 99 -5.99 -22.44 -22.56
C ARG A 99 -5.83 -21.82 -21.18
N ASP A 100 -4.95 -22.38 -20.36
CA ASP A 100 -4.68 -21.86 -19.01
C ASP A 100 -3.91 -20.54 -19.09
N ALA A 101 -2.92 -20.43 -19.97
CA ALA A 101 -2.22 -19.18 -20.27
C ALA A 101 -3.17 -18.10 -20.79
N ALA A 102 -4.05 -18.42 -21.75
CA ALA A 102 -5.05 -17.47 -22.24
C ALA A 102 -6.04 -17.01 -21.16
N ARG A 103 -6.39 -17.88 -20.21
CA ARG A 103 -7.23 -17.52 -19.06
C ARG A 103 -6.48 -16.59 -18.10
N GLU A 104 -5.21 -16.88 -17.83
CA GLU A 104 -4.36 -16.05 -16.97
C GLU A 104 -4.15 -14.66 -17.58
N ASP A 105 -3.89 -14.57 -18.88
CA ASP A 105 -3.74 -13.30 -19.60
C ASP A 105 -5.02 -12.45 -19.50
N LEU A 106 -6.20 -13.06 -19.69
CA LEU A 106 -7.48 -12.36 -19.53
C LEU A 106 -7.72 -11.86 -18.10
N GLU A 107 -7.35 -12.66 -17.10
CA GLU A 107 -7.46 -12.27 -15.69
C GLU A 107 -6.47 -11.14 -15.33
N MET A 108 -5.27 -11.18 -15.90
CA MET A 108 -4.28 -10.10 -15.76
C MET A 108 -4.78 -8.80 -16.39
N ILE A 109 -5.34 -8.86 -17.60
CA ILE A 109 -5.97 -7.70 -18.27
C ILE A 109 -7.10 -7.15 -17.41
N ARG A 110 -7.98 -8.01 -16.88
CA ARG A 110 -9.08 -7.59 -16.01
C ARG A 110 -8.58 -6.88 -14.75
N ARG A 111 -7.57 -7.42 -14.07
CA ARG A 111 -6.97 -6.77 -12.89
C ARG A 111 -6.34 -5.43 -13.25
N ASP A 112 -5.71 -5.32 -14.40
CA ASP A 112 -5.13 -4.07 -14.87
C ASP A 112 -6.20 -3.02 -15.18
N GLU A 113 -7.31 -3.42 -15.80
CA GLU A 113 -8.48 -2.57 -16.02
C GLU A 113 -9.11 -2.11 -14.70
N GLU A 114 -9.30 -3.02 -13.74
CA GLU A 114 -9.83 -2.69 -12.40
C GLU A 114 -8.89 -1.71 -11.67
N ARG A 115 -7.58 -1.90 -11.75
CA ARG A 115 -6.59 -0.96 -11.17
C ARG A 115 -6.65 0.42 -11.81
N ARG A 116 -6.75 0.49 -13.14
CA ARG A 116 -6.88 1.76 -13.88
C ARG A 116 -8.17 2.48 -13.52
N HIS A 117 -9.30 1.77 -13.56
CA HIS A 117 -10.61 2.34 -13.22
C HIS A 117 -10.64 2.83 -11.76
N ASN A 118 -10.05 2.09 -10.82
CA ASN A 118 -9.95 2.52 -9.43
C ASN A 118 -9.08 3.78 -9.26
N SER A 119 -7.97 3.87 -10.00
CA SER A 119 -7.10 5.06 -10.00
C SER A 119 -7.83 6.29 -10.53
N ASP A 120 -8.53 6.16 -11.66
CA ASP A 120 -9.29 7.26 -12.26
C ASP A 120 -10.40 7.72 -11.31
N TRP A 121 -11.06 6.78 -10.64
CA TRP A 121 -12.07 7.08 -9.63
C TRP A 121 -11.53 7.94 -8.49
N HIS A 122 -10.36 7.59 -7.92
CA HIS A 122 -9.73 8.41 -6.88
C HIS A 122 -9.43 9.83 -7.33
N ALA A 123 -8.90 10.01 -8.55
CA ALA A 123 -8.61 11.33 -9.08
C ALA A 123 -9.91 12.17 -9.28
N THR A 124 -10.98 11.54 -9.76
CA THR A 124 -12.28 12.21 -9.88
C THR A 124 -12.89 12.59 -8.53
N GLU A 125 -12.73 11.73 -7.52
CA GLU A 125 -13.21 11.97 -6.16
C GLU A 125 -12.47 13.14 -5.49
N GLU A 126 -11.14 13.22 -5.64
CA GLU A 126 -10.35 14.35 -5.14
C GLU A 126 -10.81 15.69 -5.76
N GLY A 127 -11.05 15.72 -7.07
CA GLY A 127 -11.59 16.90 -7.75
C GLY A 127 -13.00 17.28 -7.27
N PHE A 128 -13.85 16.29 -6.98
CA PHE A 128 -15.16 16.53 -6.39
C PHE A 128 -15.07 17.07 -4.96
N LEU A 129 -14.20 16.52 -4.12
CA LEU A 129 -13.93 17.00 -2.77
C LEU A 129 -13.44 18.45 -2.78
N LEU A 130 -12.57 18.82 -3.72
CA LEU A 130 -12.14 20.21 -3.91
C LEU A 130 -13.31 21.13 -4.21
N SER A 131 -14.14 20.72 -5.17
CA SER A 131 -15.29 21.49 -5.64
C SER A 131 -16.32 21.66 -4.52
N GLN A 132 -16.58 20.61 -3.75
CA GLN A 132 -17.43 20.66 -2.56
C GLN A 132 -16.86 21.59 -1.48
N ALA A 133 -15.55 21.51 -1.20
CA ALA A 133 -14.90 22.38 -0.24
C ALA A 133 -15.02 23.85 -0.63
N LYS A 134 -14.77 24.18 -1.91
CA LYS A 134 -14.94 25.53 -2.48
C LYS A 134 -16.38 26.02 -2.40
N LEU A 135 -17.35 25.18 -2.79
CA LEU A 135 -18.78 25.51 -2.72
C LEU A 135 -19.20 25.78 -1.27
N ARG A 136 -18.78 24.92 -0.34
CA ARG A 136 -19.07 25.05 1.09
C ARG A 136 -18.50 26.34 1.67
N THR A 137 -17.28 26.71 1.29
CA THR A 137 -16.66 28.00 1.64
C THR A 137 -17.48 29.18 1.10
N LYS A 138 -17.89 29.15 -0.18
CA LYS A 138 -18.72 30.20 -0.79
C LYS A 138 -20.05 30.39 -0.05
N ILE A 139 -20.73 29.29 0.32
CA ILE A 139 -22.00 29.34 1.07
C ILE A 139 -21.79 29.94 2.46
N ARG A 140 -20.78 29.49 3.21
CA ARG A 140 -20.52 29.96 4.58
C ARG A 140 -20.14 31.44 4.65
N LEU A 141 -19.41 31.93 3.64
CA LEU A 141 -19.09 33.35 3.49
C LEU A 141 -20.37 34.17 3.29
N LYS A 142 -21.25 33.74 2.37
CA LYS A 142 -22.55 34.40 2.13
C LYS A 142 -23.47 34.39 3.35
N GLU A 143 -23.42 33.33 4.16
CA GLU A 143 -24.22 33.19 5.37
C GLU A 143 -23.60 33.87 6.61
N GLY A 144 -22.43 34.53 6.49
CA GLY A 144 -21.79 35.26 7.59
C GLY A 144 -21.23 34.36 8.71
N ARG A 145 -21.07 33.06 8.46
CA ARG A 145 -20.59 32.06 9.43
C ARG A 145 -19.31 31.36 8.96
N ALA A 146 -18.48 32.11 8.26
CA ALA A 146 -17.23 31.62 7.71
C ALA A 146 -16.24 31.26 8.81
N LYS A 147 -15.57 30.12 8.63
CA LYS A 147 -14.45 29.70 9.46
C LYS A 147 -13.16 30.38 8.99
N PRO A 148 -12.10 30.44 9.82
CA PRO A 148 -10.80 30.96 9.39
C PRO A 148 -10.29 30.34 8.08
N ILE A 149 -10.48 29.02 7.88
CA ILE A 149 -10.10 28.34 6.63
C ILE A 149 -10.85 28.87 5.39
N ASP A 150 -12.11 29.26 5.55
CA ASP A 150 -12.95 29.77 4.46
C ASP A 150 -12.41 31.12 3.96
N TYR A 151 -11.97 31.98 4.87
CA TYR A 151 -11.31 33.24 4.52
C TYR A 151 -9.98 33.00 3.81
N LEU A 152 -9.18 32.04 4.26
CA LEU A 152 -7.88 31.73 3.62
C LEU A 152 -8.05 31.15 2.21
N ALA A 153 -9.01 30.25 2.03
CA ALA A 153 -9.32 29.67 0.72
C ALA A 153 -9.82 30.73 -0.29
N ARG A 154 -10.41 31.84 0.19
CA ARG A 154 -10.84 32.97 -0.64
C ARG A 154 -9.66 33.68 -1.31
N TYR A 155 -8.51 33.85 -0.63
CA TYR A 155 -7.31 34.47 -1.22
C TYR A 155 -6.77 33.68 -2.39
N ILE A 156 -6.76 32.35 -2.27
CA ILE A 156 -6.30 31.45 -3.33
C ILE A 156 -7.25 31.47 -4.52
N SER A 157 -8.55 31.50 -4.26
CA SER A 157 -9.56 31.59 -5.32
C SER A 157 -9.44 32.92 -6.08
N TYR A 158 -9.14 34.01 -5.37
CA TYR A 158 -8.94 35.33 -5.96
C TYR A 158 -7.65 35.43 -6.81
N ASP A 159 -6.57 34.75 -6.41
CA ASP A 159 -5.31 34.73 -7.17
C ASP A 159 -5.42 33.86 -8.44
N ASN A 160 -6.13 32.75 -8.38
CA ASN A 160 -6.30 31.81 -9.50
C ASN A 160 -7.33 32.28 -10.54
N GLU A 161 -8.41 32.92 -10.10
CA GLU A 161 -9.45 33.42 -10.98
C GLU A 161 -9.03 34.81 -11.46
N LYS A 162 -8.31 34.87 -12.59
CA LYS A 162 -8.04 36.14 -13.32
C LYS A 162 -9.37 36.83 -13.63
N VAL A 163 -9.87 37.65 -12.70
CA VAL A 163 -10.58 38.94 -12.83
C VAL A 163 -11.66 39.06 -13.93
N GLU A 164 -12.22 37.98 -14.47
CA GLU A 164 -13.24 38.08 -15.55
C GLU A 164 -14.68 37.91 -15.06
N SER A 165 -14.90 37.48 -13.82
CA SER A 165 -16.25 37.36 -13.22
C SER A 165 -16.45 38.35 -12.06
N LYS A 166 -16.32 39.65 -12.33
CA LYS A 166 -16.53 40.76 -11.39
C LYS A 166 -18.03 41.04 -11.13
N GLU A 167 -18.78 40.07 -10.62
CA GLU A 167 -20.17 40.35 -10.17
C GLU A 167 -20.41 40.04 -8.69
N ASP A 168 -19.56 39.26 -8.02
CA ASP A 168 -19.76 38.92 -6.60
C ASP A 168 -18.75 39.67 -5.69
N GLU A 169 -19.22 40.79 -5.15
CA GLU A 169 -18.81 41.43 -3.88
C GLU A 169 -17.47 42.20 -3.89
N GLU A 170 -17.56 43.51 -3.62
CA GLU A 170 -16.46 44.40 -3.26
C GLU A 170 -15.77 43.86 -1.99
N PHE A 171 -14.82 42.96 -2.19
CA PHE A 171 -14.09 42.29 -1.12
C PHE A 171 -12.94 43.18 -0.65
N GLU A 172 -13.04 43.67 0.59
CA GLU A 172 -11.92 44.31 1.27
C GLU A 172 -10.91 43.22 1.65
N LEU A 173 -9.79 43.18 0.93
CA LEU A 173 -8.67 42.28 1.23
C LEU A 173 -8.07 42.66 2.59
N VAL A 174 -8.54 42.00 3.64
CA VAL A 174 -7.95 42.10 4.99
C VAL A 174 -6.60 41.38 5.00
N ASP A 175 -5.71 41.72 5.92
CA ASP A 175 -4.49 40.95 6.14
C ASP A 175 -4.83 39.51 6.66
N PRO A 176 -4.37 38.43 5.99
CA PRO A 176 -4.67 37.05 6.36
C PRO A 176 -4.34 36.67 7.81
N ILE A 177 -3.33 37.32 8.41
CA ILE A 177 -2.91 37.07 9.80
C ILE A 177 -3.95 37.62 10.78
N THR A 178 -4.76 38.59 10.37
CA THR A 178 -5.80 39.18 11.23
C THR A 178 -6.88 38.17 11.60
N TYR A 179 -7.18 37.19 10.74
CA TYR A 179 -8.14 36.12 11.05
C TYR A 179 -7.64 35.13 12.11
N LEU A 180 -6.35 35.14 12.43
CA LEU A 180 -5.77 34.31 13.49
C LEU A 180 -5.90 34.97 14.87
N LYS A 181 -6.07 36.29 14.92
CA LYS A 181 -6.13 37.05 16.17
C LYS A 181 -7.43 36.72 16.93
N GLY A 182 -7.29 36.29 18.17
CA GLY A 182 -8.43 36.00 19.05
C GLY A 182 -8.99 34.57 18.95
N LEU A 183 -8.40 33.71 18.11
CA LEU A 183 -8.71 32.28 18.10
C LEU A 183 -8.12 31.56 19.32
N LYS A 184 -8.81 30.52 19.80
CA LYS A 184 -8.29 29.65 20.87
C LYS A 184 -7.32 28.62 20.28
N ILE A 185 -6.48 28.04 21.13
CA ILE A 185 -5.54 26.98 20.73
C ILE A 185 -6.26 25.83 19.99
N ARG A 186 -7.44 25.41 20.47
CA ARG A 186 -8.23 24.35 19.82
C ARG A 186 -8.66 24.72 18.40
N ASP A 187 -9.11 25.95 18.19
CA ASP A 187 -9.56 26.42 16.87
C ASP A 187 -8.39 26.54 15.90
N LEU A 188 -7.18 26.87 16.39
CA LEU A 188 -5.95 26.89 15.60
C LEU A 188 -5.44 25.48 15.27
N GLU A 189 -5.62 24.51 16.16
CA GLU A 189 -5.34 23.09 15.91
C GLU A 189 -6.29 22.53 14.84
N ASP A 190 -7.58 22.80 14.95
CA ASP A 190 -8.58 22.45 13.93
C ASP A 190 -8.23 23.08 12.58
N LEU A 191 -7.80 24.34 12.57
CA LEU A 191 -7.35 25.03 11.37
C LEU A 191 -6.13 24.35 10.73
N LEU A 192 -5.19 23.83 11.53
CA LEU A 192 -4.05 23.06 10.98
C LEU A 192 -4.49 21.77 10.30
N GLU A 193 -5.47 21.05 10.86
CA GLU A 193 -6.02 19.85 10.22
C GLU A 193 -6.77 20.20 8.93
N ASP A 194 -7.57 21.27 8.95
CA ASP A 194 -8.27 21.77 7.77
C ASP A 194 -7.26 22.14 6.65
N ILE A 195 -6.18 22.86 6.97
CA ILE A 195 -5.14 23.21 5.98
C ILE A 195 -4.45 21.97 5.40
N LYS A 196 -4.23 20.91 6.20
CA LYS A 196 -3.66 19.65 5.68
C LYS A 196 -4.55 19.01 4.62
N VAL A 197 -5.87 19.10 4.78
CA VAL A 197 -6.82 18.58 3.79
C VAL A 197 -6.72 19.38 2.50
N TYR A 198 -6.73 20.72 2.57
CA TYR A 198 -6.56 21.55 1.37
C TYR A 198 -5.23 21.28 0.66
N ARG A 199 -4.13 21.10 1.39
CA ARG A 199 -2.83 20.79 0.77
C ARG A 199 -2.80 19.45 0.00
N ARG A 200 -3.67 18.50 0.33
CA ARG A 200 -3.76 17.22 -0.40
C ARG A 200 -4.55 17.34 -1.70
N ILE A 201 -5.53 18.23 -1.71
CA ILE A 201 -6.57 18.28 -2.75
C ILE A 201 -6.32 19.45 -3.74
N ASP A 202 -5.70 20.54 -3.28
CA ASP A 202 -5.44 21.74 -4.09
C ASP A 202 -4.23 21.55 -5.03
N PRO A 203 -4.17 22.23 -6.20
CA PRO A 203 -3.06 22.11 -7.14
C PRO A 203 -1.71 22.50 -6.51
N VAL A 204 -0.64 21.93 -7.06
CA VAL A 204 0.74 22.04 -6.55
C VAL A 204 1.19 23.51 -6.40
N ASP A 205 0.70 24.41 -7.26
CA ASP A 205 1.09 25.82 -7.27
C ASP A 205 0.72 26.54 -5.96
N ASN A 206 -0.37 26.14 -5.30
CA ASN A 206 -0.84 26.75 -4.04
C ASN A 206 -0.23 26.08 -2.79
N SER A 207 0.61 25.05 -2.95
CA SER A 207 1.16 24.26 -1.84
C SER A 207 2.09 25.09 -0.92
N VAL A 208 2.83 26.04 -1.50
CA VAL A 208 3.72 26.95 -0.77
C VAL A 208 2.90 27.82 0.19
N TRP A 209 1.82 28.41 -0.30
CA TRP A 209 0.91 29.24 0.49
C TRP A 209 0.38 28.50 1.72
N TRP A 210 -0.14 27.28 1.53
CA TRP A 210 -0.65 26.47 2.64
C TRP A 210 0.46 26.08 3.63
N THR A 211 1.68 25.86 3.16
CA THR A 211 2.83 25.49 3.99
C THR A 211 3.33 26.67 4.83
N ASP A 212 3.41 27.85 4.23
CA ASP A 212 3.77 29.09 4.93
C ASP A 212 2.73 29.42 5.99
N PHE A 213 1.45 29.31 5.64
CA PHE A 213 0.38 29.58 6.58
C PHE A 213 0.33 28.57 7.73
N CYS A 214 0.62 27.28 7.48
CA CYS A 214 0.83 26.30 8.55
C CYS A 214 1.93 26.73 9.54
N THR A 215 3.02 27.33 9.05
CA THR A 215 4.12 27.78 9.89
C THR A 215 3.70 28.95 10.77
N ILE A 216 2.93 29.90 10.22
CA ILE A 216 2.35 31.02 10.95
C ILE A 216 1.39 30.52 12.04
N VAL A 217 0.48 29.61 11.71
CA VAL A 217 -0.49 29.05 12.68
C VAL A 217 0.22 28.31 13.82
N ARG A 218 1.24 27.49 13.51
CA ARG A 218 2.07 26.84 14.54
C ARG A 218 2.78 27.83 15.45
N HIS A 219 3.30 28.92 14.87
CA HIS A 219 3.91 29.99 15.64
C HIS A 219 2.90 30.65 16.59
N GLU A 220 1.68 30.92 16.13
CA GLU A 220 0.63 31.52 16.96
C GLU A 220 0.19 30.59 18.10
N ILE A 221 0.06 29.28 17.85
CA ILE A 221 -0.19 28.29 18.91
C ILE A 221 0.94 28.33 19.95
N ARG A 222 2.20 28.34 19.51
CA ARG A 222 3.35 28.40 20.41
C ARG A 222 3.36 29.68 21.24
N LYS A 223 3.03 30.80 20.62
CA LYS A 223 2.93 32.10 21.29
C LYS A 223 1.83 32.09 22.35
N LEU A 224 0.61 31.68 22.01
CA LEU A 224 -0.50 31.57 22.97
C LEU A 224 -0.18 30.62 24.13
N SER A 225 0.47 29.48 23.83
CA SER A 225 0.92 28.54 24.86
C SER A 225 1.94 29.17 25.81
N ASN A 226 2.93 29.89 25.28
CA ASN A 226 3.91 30.61 26.09
C ASN A 226 3.28 31.72 26.93
N ASP A 227 2.31 32.45 26.37
CA ASP A 227 1.60 33.52 27.09
C ASP A 227 0.78 32.95 28.25
N ILE A 228 0.10 31.82 28.05
CA ILE A 228 -0.60 31.09 29.12
C ILE A 228 0.40 30.64 30.20
N ASN A 229 1.54 30.06 29.81
CA ASN A 229 2.56 29.63 30.75
C ASN A 229 3.17 30.80 31.53
N SER A 230 3.39 31.95 30.88
CA SER A 230 3.89 33.18 31.51
C SER A 230 2.86 33.78 32.47
N ALA A 231 1.58 33.82 32.08
CA ALA A 231 0.49 34.26 32.94
C ALA A 231 0.36 33.39 34.19
N ASN A 232 0.39 32.06 34.02
CA ASN A 232 0.38 31.10 35.12
C ASN A 232 1.59 31.26 36.04
N ALA A 233 2.78 31.52 35.49
CA ALA A 233 3.98 31.79 36.27
C ALA A 233 3.84 33.08 37.10
N ARG A 234 3.28 34.15 36.53
CA ARG A 234 3.01 35.40 37.24
C ARG A 234 1.94 35.25 38.32
N GLU A 235 0.88 34.50 38.03
CA GLU A 235 -0.19 34.21 39.00
C GLU A 235 0.33 33.35 40.15
N SER A 236 1.20 32.37 39.87
CA SER A 236 1.89 31.58 40.90
C SER A 236 2.74 32.45 41.83
N VAL A 237 3.53 33.38 41.25
CA VAL A 237 4.33 34.36 42.02
C VAL A 237 3.42 35.29 42.84
N HIS A 238 2.33 35.79 42.25
CA HIS A 238 1.36 36.66 42.93
C HIS A 238 0.69 35.94 44.11
N ASN A 239 0.28 34.68 43.94
CA ASN A 239 -0.31 33.86 45.00
C ASN A 239 0.67 33.60 46.15
N SER A 240 1.95 33.37 45.83
CA SER A 240 3.01 33.21 46.84
C SER A 240 3.16 34.48 47.68
N VAL A 241 3.31 35.64 47.03
CA VAL A 241 3.46 36.95 47.71
C VAL A 241 2.21 37.30 48.51
N GLN A 242 1.01 37.04 47.97
CA GLN A 242 -0.26 37.28 48.68
C GLN A 242 -0.38 36.46 49.96
N SER A 243 0.13 35.22 49.95
CA SER A 243 0.17 34.37 51.14
C SER A 243 1.08 34.94 52.23
N ASP A 244 2.23 35.49 51.86
CA ASP A 244 3.19 36.11 52.77
C ASP A 244 2.65 37.43 53.34
N VAL A 245 2.05 38.27 52.51
CA VAL A 245 1.40 39.51 52.94
C VAL A 245 0.27 39.23 53.93
N THR A 246 -0.56 38.22 53.65
CA THR A 246 -1.64 37.81 54.57
C THR A 246 -1.08 37.30 55.90
N ARG A 247 0.06 36.59 55.88
CA ARG A 247 0.75 36.12 57.09
C ARG A 247 1.29 37.29 57.92
N LEU A 248 1.92 38.27 57.29
CA LEU A 248 2.45 39.47 57.95
C LEU A 248 1.35 40.29 58.64
N PHE A 249 0.20 40.47 57.98
CA PHE A 249 -0.94 41.17 58.58
C PHE A 249 -1.52 40.43 59.79
N LYS A 250 -1.54 39.09 59.78
CA LYS A 250 -1.94 38.30 60.96
C LYS A 250 -0.98 38.47 62.13
N VAL A 251 0.33 38.46 61.88
CA VAL A 251 1.35 38.65 62.94
C VAL A 251 1.26 40.06 63.53
N SER A 252 1.07 41.08 62.69
CA SER A 252 0.90 42.47 63.14
C SER A 252 -0.33 42.65 64.04
N ALA A 253 -1.46 42.03 63.69
CA ALA A 253 -2.67 42.05 64.52
C ALA A 253 -2.44 41.40 65.89
N VAL A 254 -1.75 40.26 65.94
CA VAL A 254 -1.41 39.57 67.21
C VAL A 254 -0.49 40.44 68.09
N LEU A 255 0.51 41.09 67.50
CA LEU A 255 1.42 41.99 68.22
C LEU A 255 0.70 43.22 68.79
N LEU A 256 -0.25 43.80 68.04
CA LEU A 256 -1.09 44.91 68.50
C LEU A 256 -1.95 44.51 69.71
N VAL A 257 -2.51 43.31 69.69
CA VAL A 257 -3.30 42.76 70.81
C VAL A 257 -2.42 42.54 72.04
N GLN A 258 -1.22 41.93 71.88
CA GLN A 258 -0.27 41.79 72.98
C GLN A 258 0.17 43.13 73.56
N LYS A 259 0.49 44.12 72.70
CA LYS A 259 0.92 45.45 73.15
C LYS A 259 -0.17 46.14 73.95
N LYS A 260 -1.45 46.02 73.55
CA LYS A 260 -2.60 46.53 74.33
C LYS A 260 -2.75 45.80 75.67
N ALA A 261 -2.52 44.49 75.72
CA ALA A 261 -2.58 43.72 76.96
C ALA A 261 -1.45 44.10 77.94
N ILE A 262 -0.23 44.29 77.44
CA ILE A 262 0.92 44.76 78.25
C ILE A 262 0.67 46.18 78.75
N LEU A 263 0.23 47.10 77.89
CA LEU A 263 -0.12 48.46 78.30
C LEU A 263 -1.22 48.49 79.35
N ARG A 264 -2.26 47.64 79.23
CA ARG A 264 -3.26 47.48 80.29
C ARG A 264 -2.64 47.01 81.60
N LYS A 265 -1.76 46.02 81.58
CA LYS A 265 -1.08 45.52 82.79
C LYS A 265 -0.14 46.55 83.44
N VAL A 266 0.49 47.42 82.64
CA VAL A 266 1.40 48.46 83.13
C VAL A 266 0.64 49.68 83.67
N PHE A 267 -0.48 50.07 83.05
CA PHE A 267 -1.28 51.23 83.46
C PHE A 267 -2.34 50.94 84.52
N PHE A 268 -2.98 49.77 84.47
CA PHE A 268 -3.86 49.27 85.53
C PHE A 268 -3.04 48.27 86.33
N GLY A 269 -2.27 48.75 87.30
CA GLY A 269 -1.40 47.91 88.12
C GLY A 269 -2.20 46.85 88.86
N GLU A 270 -2.14 45.60 88.38
CA GLU A 270 -2.30 44.45 89.25
C GLU A 270 -1.01 44.32 90.04
N HIS A 271 -0.94 45.09 91.13
CA HIS A 271 -0.04 44.81 92.22
C HIS A 271 -0.36 43.38 92.67
N LEU A 272 0.60 42.46 92.50
CA LEU A 272 0.62 41.26 93.32
C LEU A 272 0.54 41.74 94.77
N MET A 273 -0.62 41.57 95.37
CA MET A 273 -0.77 41.43 96.81
C MET A 273 -0.03 40.14 97.17
N ILE A 274 1.26 40.30 97.50
CA ILE A 274 1.93 39.40 98.42
C ILE A 274 1.21 39.59 99.76
N VAL A 275 0.24 38.74 100.03
CA VAL A 275 -0.22 38.49 101.40
C VAL A 275 0.46 37.19 101.81
N LEU A 276 1.50 37.38 102.64
CA LEU A 276 2.25 36.41 103.46
C LEU A 276 2.92 35.24 102.73
#